data_AF-A0A971LZG7-F1
#
_entry.id   AF-A0A971LZG7-F1
#
_cell.length_a   1.000
_cell.length_b   1.000
_cell.length_c   1.000
_cell.angle_alpha   90.00
_cell.angle_beta   90.00
_cell.angle_gamma   90.00
#
_symmetry.space_group_name_H-M   'P 1'
#
loop_
_entity.id
_entity.type
_entity.pdbx_description
1 polymer ?
#
loop_
_entity_poly.entity_id
_entity_poly.type
_entity_poly.pdbx_seq_one_letter_code
_entity_poly.pdbx_strand_id
1 'polypeptide(L)'
;MLTIPLVGCNGGDIGKGAAENHEAEGHAHGEYEWIGLFELKAGKYLFNFGASEDETMDVGFIKMGENIVDLDHHAAHLMATEKETINQESEFVVKPDYAYTLEMDKKQGHIYFTIKEDGTYAIVTEHMPSESNMQILDENEVEILPIEEYEAEEHSR
;
A
#
# COMPACT_ATOMS: atom_id res chain seq x y z
N MET A 1 19.31 70.42 -16.29
CA MET A 1 20.17 69.80 -15.27
C MET A 1 19.26 69.29 -14.18
N LEU A 2 19.06 67.97 -14.12
CA LEU A 2 18.21 67.30 -13.14
C LEU A 2 19.12 66.85 -11.99
N THR A 3 18.95 67.45 -10.82
CA THR A 3 19.66 67.09 -9.59
C THR A 3 18.87 66.04 -8.82
N ILE A 4 19.50 64.89 -8.59
CA ILE A 4 19.05 63.81 -7.69
C ILE A 4 19.27 64.27 -6.24
N PRO A 5 18.35 63.94 -5.33
CA PRO A 5 18.78 63.46 -4.02
C PRO A 5 18.36 62.01 -3.76
N LEU A 6 19.31 61.28 -3.18
CA LEU A 6 19.22 59.92 -2.67
C LEU A 6 18.01 59.74 -1.75
N VAL A 7 17.27 58.64 -1.95
CA VAL A 7 16.48 58.00 -0.89
C VAL A 7 17.18 56.71 -0.54
N GLY A 8 17.46 56.55 0.76
CA GLY A 8 18.34 55.54 1.32
C GLY A 8 17.77 54.11 1.32
N CYS A 9 18.68 53.15 1.23
CA CYS A 9 18.44 51.75 1.54
C CYS A 9 18.25 51.61 3.05
N ASN A 10 17.10 51.08 3.49
CA ASN A 10 16.95 50.59 4.85
C ASN A 10 16.23 49.24 4.83
N GLY A 11 16.98 48.22 5.24
CA GLY A 11 16.53 47.16 6.14
C GLY A 11 15.50 46.14 5.63
N GLY A 12 15.94 44.89 5.52
CA GLY A 12 15.03 43.75 5.53
C GLY A 12 15.68 42.51 4.94
N ASP A 13 16.45 41.80 5.77
CA ASP A 13 16.85 40.42 5.54
C ASP A 13 15.66 39.61 5.03
N ILE A 14 15.71 39.22 3.76
CA ILE A 14 14.95 38.06 3.27
C ILE A 14 15.71 36.84 3.74
N GLY A 15 15.49 36.54 5.03
CA GLY A 15 15.79 35.23 5.58
C GLY A 15 15.22 34.19 4.63
N LYS A 16 16.11 33.35 4.09
CA LYS A 16 15.75 32.06 3.53
C LYS A 16 14.99 31.31 4.63
N GLY A 17 13.66 31.41 4.60
CA GLY A 17 12.79 30.47 5.28
C GLY A 17 13.15 29.11 4.70
N ALA A 18 13.84 28.33 5.52
CA ALA A 18 14.04 26.92 5.28
C ALA A 18 12.67 26.34 4.90
N ALA A 19 12.62 25.67 3.75
CA ALA A 19 11.59 24.67 3.55
C ALA A 19 11.79 23.68 4.70
N GLU A 20 10.90 23.76 5.68
CA GLU A 20 10.78 22.78 6.74
C GLU A 20 10.40 21.49 6.02
N ASN A 21 11.41 20.68 5.68
CA ASN A 21 11.24 19.27 5.46
C ASN A 21 10.63 18.73 6.75
N HIS A 22 9.30 18.66 6.78
CA HIS A 22 8.64 17.66 7.59
C HIS A 22 8.97 16.34 6.92
N GLU A 23 10.13 15.79 7.28
CA GLU A 23 10.39 14.36 7.17
C GLU A 23 9.32 13.73 8.05
N ALA A 24 8.23 13.32 7.42
CA ALA A 24 7.40 12.28 7.98
C ALA A 24 8.37 11.12 8.20
N GLU A 25 8.65 10.80 9.46
CA GLU A 25 9.24 9.52 9.84
C GLU A 25 8.19 8.41 9.61
N GLY A 26 7.65 8.36 8.40
CA GLY A 26 6.94 7.22 7.89
C GLY A 26 8.00 6.19 7.57
N HIS A 27 7.81 4.98 8.12
CA HIS A 27 8.55 3.81 7.69
C HIS A 27 8.62 3.82 6.16
N ALA A 28 9.84 3.84 5.61
CA ALA A 28 10.01 3.77 4.17
C ALA A 28 9.42 2.44 3.72
N HIS A 29 8.25 2.48 3.06
CA HIS A 29 7.57 1.28 2.61
C HIS A 29 8.54 0.44 1.77
N GLY A 30 8.68 -0.82 2.14
CA GLY A 30 9.66 -1.75 1.59
C GLY A 30 9.28 -2.31 0.21
N GLU A 31 10.17 -3.13 -0.35
CA GLU A 31 9.77 -4.10 -1.38
C GLU A 31 8.75 -5.08 -0.77
N TYR A 32 7.89 -5.71 -1.58
CA TYR A 32 6.96 -6.70 -1.05
C TYR A 32 7.70 -7.95 -0.58
N GLU A 33 7.10 -8.66 0.38
CA GLU A 33 7.66 -9.90 0.92
C GLU A 33 6.87 -11.12 0.48
N TRP A 34 5.58 -10.98 0.14
CA TRP A 34 4.72 -12.12 -0.12
C TRP A 34 3.71 -11.91 -1.25
N ILE A 35 3.41 -12.99 -1.97
CA ILE A 35 2.35 -13.08 -2.96
C ILE A 35 1.52 -14.34 -2.73
N GLY A 36 0.21 -14.20 -2.65
CA GLY A 36 -0.73 -15.32 -2.70
C GLY A 36 -1.62 -15.25 -3.93
N LEU A 37 -1.76 -16.36 -4.65
CA LEU A 37 -2.74 -16.52 -5.71
C LEU A 37 -4.05 -17.04 -5.13
N PHE A 38 -5.16 -16.37 -5.41
CA PHE A 38 -6.49 -16.72 -4.92
C PHE A 38 -7.49 -16.86 -6.07
N GLU A 39 -8.33 -17.89 -6.04
CA GLU A 39 -9.53 -17.93 -6.87
C GLU A 39 -10.65 -17.14 -6.19
N LEU A 40 -10.93 -15.93 -6.67
CA LEU A 40 -11.95 -15.05 -6.11
C LEU A 40 -13.16 -14.96 -7.03
N LYS A 41 -14.34 -14.87 -6.41
CA LYS A 41 -15.61 -14.60 -7.06
C LYS A 41 -15.96 -13.13 -6.92
N ALA A 42 -16.78 -12.62 -7.83
CA ALA A 42 -17.36 -11.31 -7.64
C ALA A 42 -18.15 -11.30 -6.32
N GLY A 43 -17.77 -10.44 -5.39
CA GLY A 43 -18.25 -10.52 -4.02
C GLY A 43 -17.46 -9.65 -3.04
N LYS A 44 -17.94 -9.63 -1.80
CA LYS A 44 -17.33 -8.91 -0.68
C LYS A 44 -16.49 -9.89 0.15
N TYR A 45 -15.33 -9.40 0.55
CA TYR A 45 -14.36 -10.12 1.37
C TYR A 45 -13.89 -9.21 2.50
N LEU A 46 -13.21 -9.81 3.47
CA LEU A 46 -12.64 -9.13 4.62
C LEU A 46 -11.17 -9.51 4.74
N PHE A 47 -10.29 -8.51 4.79
CA PHE A 47 -9.01 -8.70 5.45
C PHE A 47 -9.21 -8.63 6.95
N ASN A 48 -8.90 -9.73 7.62
CA ASN A 48 -8.84 -9.82 9.07
C ASN A 48 -7.38 -9.92 9.49
N PHE A 49 -6.88 -8.92 10.21
CA PHE A 49 -5.51 -8.89 10.73
C PHE A 49 -5.53 -9.00 12.25
N GLY A 50 -4.57 -9.70 12.81
CA GLY A 50 -4.20 -9.59 14.22
C GLY A 50 -3.44 -8.31 14.53
N ALA A 51 -2.78 -8.27 15.69
CA ALA A 51 -2.00 -7.13 16.12
C ALA A 51 -0.78 -6.89 15.21
N SER A 52 -0.56 -5.65 14.82
CA SER A 52 0.63 -5.19 14.09
C SER A 52 1.31 -4.04 14.83
N GLU A 53 2.64 -3.99 14.84
CA GLU A 53 3.36 -2.80 15.33
C GLU A 53 3.46 -1.70 14.27
N ASP A 54 3.40 -2.08 12.99
CA ASP A 54 3.35 -1.15 11.87
C ASP A 54 1.98 -0.45 11.82
N GLU A 55 2.01 0.84 11.50
CA GLU A 55 0.79 1.66 11.40
C GLU A 55 0.04 1.40 10.09
N THR A 56 0.73 0.87 9.08
CA THR A 56 0.19 0.63 7.74
C THR A 56 0.89 -0.56 7.08
N MET A 57 0.22 -1.18 6.10
CA MET A 57 0.81 -2.19 5.22
C MET A 57 0.36 -1.96 3.79
N ASP A 58 1.28 -1.94 2.84
CA ASP A 58 0.93 -1.88 1.42
C ASP A 58 0.43 -3.25 0.91
N VAL A 59 -0.65 -3.23 0.11
CA VAL A 59 -1.29 -4.41 -0.47
C VAL A 59 -1.65 -4.18 -1.94
N GLY A 60 -1.11 -5.01 -2.83
CA GLY A 60 -1.33 -4.99 -4.27
C GLY A 60 -2.33 -6.04 -4.74
N PHE A 61 -3.12 -5.70 -5.77
CA PHE A 61 -4.04 -6.63 -6.43
C PHE A 61 -3.75 -6.71 -7.92
N ILE A 62 -3.40 -7.90 -8.40
CA ILE A 62 -3.17 -8.20 -9.81
C ILE A 62 -4.22 -9.23 -10.24
N LYS A 63 -5.05 -8.90 -11.23
CA LYS A 63 -5.94 -9.90 -11.83
C LYS A 63 -5.13 -10.71 -12.85
N MET A 64 -4.96 -12.00 -12.61
CA MET A 64 -4.16 -12.86 -13.48
C MET A 64 -4.82 -13.01 -14.85
N GLY A 65 -3.97 -13.03 -15.87
CA GLY A 65 -4.34 -13.20 -17.27
C GLY A 65 -3.11 -13.55 -18.10
N GLU A 66 -3.30 -13.86 -19.39
CA GLU A 66 -2.20 -14.25 -20.30
C GLU A 66 -1.12 -13.17 -20.45
N ASN A 67 -1.41 -11.93 -20.09
CA ASN A 67 -0.49 -10.80 -20.11
C ASN A 67 0.47 -10.75 -18.91
N ILE A 68 0.25 -11.53 -17.86
CA ILE A 68 1.14 -11.60 -16.69
C ILE A 68 2.12 -12.74 -16.91
N VAL A 69 3.29 -12.41 -17.46
CA VAL A 69 4.35 -13.36 -17.82
C VAL A 69 5.46 -13.49 -16.78
N ASP A 70 5.64 -12.46 -15.97
CA ASP A 70 6.64 -12.36 -14.90
C ASP A 70 5.96 -11.67 -13.71
N LEU A 71 5.41 -12.49 -12.81
CA LEU A 71 4.60 -12.02 -11.70
C LEU A 71 5.43 -11.24 -10.68
N ASP A 72 6.65 -11.71 -10.42
CA ASP A 72 7.57 -11.12 -9.43
C ASP A 72 7.95 -9.68 -9.83
N HIS A 73 8.43 -9.51 -11.07
CA HIS A 73 8.76 -8.19 -11.60
C HIS A 73 7.55 -7.25 -11.69
N HIS A 74 6.37 -7.79 -12.03
CA HIS A 74 5.13 -6.99 -12.10
C HIS A 74 4.67 -6.55 -10.70
N ALA A 75 4.75 -7.43 -9.71
CA ALA A 75 4.45 -7.14 -8.32
C ALA A 75 5.39 -6.05 -7.75
N ALA A 76 6.70 -6.14 -8.02
CA ALA A 76 7.67 -5.15 -7.56
C ALA A 76 7.33 -3.74 -8.09
N HIS A 77 7.00 -3.64 -9.38
CA HIS A 77 6.62 -2.37 -9.99
C HIS A 77 5.28 -1.84 -9.48
N LEU A 78 4.29 -2.72 -9.30
CA LEU A 78 2.98 -2.35 -8.76
C LEU A 78 3.13 -1.79 -7.33
N MET A 79 3.92 -2.44 -6.49
CA MET A 79 4.10 -2.03 -5.10
C MET A 79 4.91 -0.74 -4.96
N ALA A 80 5.64 -0.32 -5.99
CA ALA A 80 6.34 0.97 -6.02
C ALA A 80 5.46 2.16 -6.46
N THR A 81 4.20 1.95 -6.85
CA THR A 81 3.33 3.05 -7.30
C THR A 81 2.79 3.89 -6.14
N GLU A 82 2.25 5.08 -6.45
CA GLU A 82 1.43 5.84 -5.50
C GLU A 82 0.14 5.07 -5.17
N LYS A 83 -0.28 5.14 -3.90
CA LYS A 83 -1.38 4.36 -3.35
C LYS A 83 -2.35 5.26 -2.62
N GLU A 84 -3.62 4.88 -2.60
CA GLU A 84 -4.60 5.48 -1.70
C GLU A 84 -4.62 4.73 -0.36
N THR A 85 -4.79 5.47 0.73
CA THR A 85 -4.90 4.90 2.07
C THR A 85 -6.32 4.46 2.36
N ILE A 86 -6.48 3.23 2.86
CA ILE A 86 -7.75 2.65 3.28
C ILE A 86 -7.74 2.51 4.79
N ASN A 87 -8.69 3.18 5.45
CA ASN A 87 -8.78 3.19 6.91
C ASN A 87 -9.42 1.90 7.44
N GLN A 88 -9.19 1.64 8.72
CA GLN A 88 -9.83 0.57 9.48
C GLN A 88 -11.36 0.65 9.43
N GLU A 89 -12.01 -0.51 9.46
CA GLU A 89 -13.46 -0.69 9.46
C GLU A 89 -14.17 -0.07 8.24
N SER A 90 -13.42 0.19 7.15
CA SER A 90 -13.94 0.74 5.90
C SER A 90 -14.09 -0.33 4.80
N GLU A 91 -14.72 0.07 3.69
CA GLU A 91 -14.85 -0.78 2.51
C GLU A 91 -14.37 -0.07 1.24
N PHE A 92 -13.74 -0.82 0.35
CA PHE A 92 -13.35 -0.33 -0.97
C PHE A 92 -13.60 -1.36 -2.07
N VAL A 93 -13.57 -0.88 -3.31
CA VAL A 93 -13.64 -1.75 -4.50
C VAL A 93 -12.24 -1.90 -5.06
N VAL A 94 -11.80 -3.14 -5.21
CA VAL A 94 -10.50 -3.45 -5.79
C VAL A 94 -10.45 -3.01 -7.25
N LYS A 95 -9.43 -2.23 -7.58
CA LYS A 95 -9.02 -1.93 -8.95
C LYS A 95 -8.00 -3.01 -9.36
N PRO A 96 -8.18 -3.69 -10.50
CA PRO A 96 -7.14 -4.56 -11.04
C PRO A 96 -5.85 -3.78 -11.31
N ASP A 97 -4.70 -4.39 -11.05
CA ASP A 97 -3.38 -3.78 -11.21
C ASP A 97 -3.25 -2.47 -10.42
N TYR A 98 -3.62 -2.51 -9.14
CA TYR A 98 -3.52 -1.37 -8.23
C TYR A 98 -3.10 -1.80 -6.83
N ALA A 99 -2.33 -0.95 -6.15
CA ALA A 99 -1.92 -1.15 -4.76
C ALA A 99 -2.50 -0.08 -3.83
N TYR A 100 -2.74 -0.48 -2.59
CA TYR A 100 -3.37 0.30 -1.54
C TYR A 100 -2.47 0.31 -0.31
N THR A 101 -2.53 1.38 0.48
CA THR A 101 -1.95 1.38 1.82
C THR A 101 -3.06 1.12 2.82
N LEU A 102 -3.04 -0.03 3.48
CA LEU A 102 -4.05 -0.39 4.47
C LEU A 102 -3.60 0.11 5.85
N GLU A 103 -4.48 0.81 6.57
CA GLU A 103 -4.25 1.14 7.99
C GLU A 103 -4.19 -0.16 8.79
N MET A 104 -3.24 -0.28 9.71
CA MET A 104 -3.05 -1.43 10.60
C MET A 104 -3.28 -1.00 12.06
N ASP A 105 -3.50 -1.97 12.96
CA ASP A 105 -3.81 -1.68 14.37
C ASP A 105 -3.02 -2.59 15.32
N LYS A 106 -2.67 -2.04 16.49
CA LYS A 106 -1.86 -2.72 17.52
C LYS A 106 -2.57 -3.87 18.25
N LYS A 107 -3.82 -4.14 17.93
CA LYS A 107 -4.62 -5.23 18.51
C LYS A 107 -5.23 -6.13 17.45
N GLN A 108 -5.92 -5.54 16.47
CA GLN A 108 -6.59 -6.25 15.38
C GLN A 108 -7.08 -5.26 14.32
N GLY A 109 -7.18 -5.70 13.06
CA GLY A 109 -7.69 -4.87 11.98
C GLY A 109 -8.73 -5.58 11.11
N HIS A 110 -9.71 -4.81 10.63
CA HIS A 110 -10.71 -5.27 9.67
C HIS A 110 -10.85 -4.26 8.55
N ILE A 111 -10.61 -4.69 7.31
CA ILE A 111 -10.84 -3.87 6.12
C ILE A 111 -11.58 -4.72 5.08
N TYR A 112 -12.72 -4.22 4.63
CA TYR A 112 -13.52 -4.93 3.64
C TYR A 112 -13.13 -4.54 2.22
N PHE A 113 -13.13 -5.50 1.31
CA PHE A 113 -12.88 -5.23 -0.10
C PHE A 113 -13.88 -5.96 -1.00
N THR A 114 -14.16 -5.38 -2.16
CA THR A 114 -15.07 -5.96 -3.15
C THR A 114 -14.33 -6.29 -4.44
N ILE A 115 -14.45 -7.54 -4.88
CA ILE A 115 -14.04 -8.00 -6.21
C ILE A 115 -15.22 -7.84 -7.16
N LYS A 116 -15.03 -7.16 -8.29
CA LYS A 116 -16.10 -6.93 -9.28
C LYS A 116 -16.30 -8.07 -10.28
N GLU A 117 -15.26 -8.86 -10.51
CA GLU A 117 -15.24 -9.89 -11.54
C GLU A 117 -14.57 -11.15 -11.01
N ASP A 118 -15.15 -12.30 -11.30
CA ASP A 118 -14.49 -13.59 -11.05
C ASP A 118 -13.09 -13.63 -11.69
N GLY A 119 -12.16 -14.31 -11.03
CA GLY A 119 -10.86 -14.60 -11.59
C GLY A 119 -9.86 -15.10 -10.55
N THR A 120 -8.66 -15.43 -11.04
CA THR A 120 -7.50 -15.63 -10.18
C THR A 120 -6.86 -14.28 -9.94
N TYR A 121 -6.61 -13.95 -8.67
CA TYR A 121 -5.97 -12.71 -8.26
C TYR A 121 -4.67 -13.04 -7.52
N ALA A 122 -3.58 -12.37 -7.88
CA ALA A 122 -2.43 -12.28 -7.00
C ALA A 122 -2.67 -11.13 -6.01
N ILE A 123 -2.60 -11.44 -4.73
CA ILE A 123 -2.57 -10.46 -3.65
C ILE A 123 -1.13 -10.39 -3.16
N VAL A 124 -0.55 -9.21 -3.26
CA VAL A 124 0.85 -8.92 -2.93
C VAL A 124 0.87 -8.12 -1.63
N THR A 125 1.69 -8.48 -0.65
CA THR A 125 1.78 -7.75 0.63
C THR A 125 3.20 -7.31 0.94
N GLU A 126 3.32 -6.09 1.49
CA GLU A 126 4.60 -5.54 1.95
C GLU A 126 5.26 -6.44 2.99
N HIS A 127 4.47 -6.98 3.92
CA HIS A 127 4.94 -7.90 4.95
C HIS A 127 4.38 -9.30 4.77
N MET A 128 5.05 -10.28 5.37
CA MET A 128 4.55 -11.65 5.45
C MET A 128 3.19 -11.73 6.19
N PRO A 129 2.17 -12.42 5.66
CA PRO A 129 0.87 -12.61 6.32
C PRO A 129 0.96 -13.15 7.75
N SER A 130 1.97 -13.99 8.02
CA SER A 130 2.20 -14.63 9.31
C SER A 130 2.57 -13.66 10.43
N GLU A 131 3.11 -12.47 10.10
CA GLU A 131 3.51 -11.46 11.08
C GLU A 131 2.31 -10.82 11.79
N SER A 132 1.21 -10.65 11.05
CA SER A 132 -0.04 -10.11 11.59
C SER A 132 -1.13 -11.17 11.74
N ASN A 133 -0.87 -12.45 11.45
CA ASN A 133 -1.91 -13.48 11.33
C ASN A 133 -3.03 -13.06 10.36
N MET A 134 -2.66 -12.45 9.22
CA MET A 134 -3.60 -11.99 8.21
C MET A 134 -4.40 -13.17 7.64
N GLN A 135 -5.71 -12.98 7.57
CA GLN A 135 -6.66 -13.87 6.90
C GLN A 135 -7.48 -13.10 5.89
N ILE A 136 -7.89 -13.79 4.82
CA ILE A 136 -8.93 -13.31 3.91
C ILE A 136 -10.17 -14.15 4.15
N LEU A 137 -11.27 -13.52 4.56
CA LEU A 137 -12.53 -14.19 4.83
C LEU A 137 -13.57 -13.83 3.78
N ASP A 138 -14.42 -14.79 3.42
CA ASP A 138 -15.61 -14.54 2.60
C ASP A 138 -16.77 -13.94 3.42
N GLU A 139 -17.92 -13.71 2.77
CA GLU A 139 -19.12 -13.16 3.42
C GLU A 139 -19.71 -14.05 4.54
N ASN A 140 -19.30 -15.32 4.61
CA ASN A 140 -19.71 -16.29 5.62
C ASN A 140 -18.64 -16.51 6.69
N GLU A 141 -17.62 -15.63 6.74
CA GLU A 141 -16.49 -15.71 7.66
C GLU A 141 -15.64 -16.99 7.47
N VAL A 142 -15.69 -17.59 6.27
CA VAL A 142 -14.85 -18.72 5.92
C VAL A 142 -13.55 -18.22 5.33
N GLU A 143 -12.43 -18.68 5.89
CA GLU A 143 -11.10 -18.34 5.40
C GLU A 143 -10.85 -18.90 4.00
N ILE A 144 -10.40 -18.01 3.12
CA ILE A 144 -9.98 -18.30 1.76
C ILE A 144 -8.45 -18.39 1.79
N LEU A 145 -7.94 -19.58 1.47
CA LEU A 145 -6.51 -19.84 1.38
C LEU A 145 -6.00 -19.61 -0.04
N PRO A 146 -4.73 -19.19 -0.20
CA PRO A 146 -4.13 -19.11 -1.52
C PRO A 146 -4.02 -20.52 -2.14
N ILE A 147 -4.20 -20.61 -3.45
CA ILE A 147 -3.94 -21.83 -4.21
C ILE A 147 -2.44 -22.05 -4.43
N GLU A 148 -1.66 -20.97 -4.46
CA GLU A 148 -0.20 -20.96 -4.53
C GLU A 148 0.33 -19.71 -3.79
N GLU A 149 1.50 -19.83 -3.19
CA GLU A 149 2.17 -18.75 -2.47
C GLU A 149 3.64 -18.63 -2.90
N TYR A 150 4.13 -17.39 -2.89
CA TYR A 150 5.49 -17.04 -3.24
C TYR A 150 6.01 -16.05 -2.19
N GLU A 151 7.21 -16.29 -1.69
CA GLU A 151 7.95 -15.32 -0.89
C GLU A 151 8.93 -14.62 -1.82
N ALA A 152 9.10 -13.30 -1.65
CA ALA A 152 10.15 -12.59 -2.36
C ALA A 152 11.50 -13.26 -2.04
N GLU A 153 12.30 -13.56 -3.06
CA GLU A 153 13.65 -14.05 -2.80
C GLU A 153 14.39 -12.99 -2.00
N GLU A 154 14.98 -13.35 -0.85
CA GLU A 154 15.90 -12.47 -0.14
C GLU A 154 17.02 -12.07 -1.12
N HIS A 155 16.86 -10.95 -1.81
CA HIS A 155 17.95 -10.30 -2.50
C HIS A 155 18.86 -9.81 -1.39
N SER A 156 19.83 -10.66 -1.04
CA SER A 156 20.90 -10.41 -0.06
C SER A 156 21.24 -8.93 -0.01
N ARG A 157 20.74 -8.25 1.03
CA ARG A 157 21.14 -6.89 1.38
C ARG A 157 22.65 -6.80 1.56
#